data_AF-A0A3C0G281-F1
#
_entry.id   AF-A0A3C0G281-F1
#
_cell.length_a   1.000
_cell.length_b   1.000
_cell.length_c   1.000
_cell.angle_alpha   90.00
_cell.angle_beta   90.00
_cell.angle_gamma   90.00
#
_symmetry.space_group_name_H-M   'P 1'
#
loop_
_entity.id
_entity.type
_entity.pdbx_description
1 polymer ?
#
loop_
_entity_poly.entity_id
_entity_poly.type
_entity_poly.pdbx_seq_one_letter_code
_entity_poly.pdbx_strand_id
1 'polypeptide(L)' 'MTDKWKYRSVSLKNSTYSALNDLTKTLVPGVELSNAKAVEKLILDKSNSSREINKENYNGKEKLLKI' A
#
# COMPACT_ATOMS: atom_id res chain seq x y z
N MET A 1 -23.72 -4.36 -5.64
CA MET A 1 -23.04 -5.63 -6.01
C MET A 1 -21.56 -5.35 -6.20
N THR A 2 -20.71 -6.10 -5.51
CA THR A 2 -19.27 -5.98 -5.60
C THR A 2 -18.80 -6.55 -6.94
N ASP A 3 -18.07 -5.76 -7.71
CA ASP A 3 -17.66 -6.10 -9.07
C ASP A 3 -16.73 -7.33 -9.06
N LYS A 4 -17.18 -8.43 -9.67
CA LYS A 4 -16.48 -9.73 -9.73
C LYS A 4 -15.03 -9.61 -10.17
N TRP A 5 -14.72 -8.60 -11.00
CA TRP A 5 -13.41 -8.44 -11.62
C TRP A 5 -12.45 -7.59 -10.79
N LYS A 6 -12.93 -6.95 -9.73
CA LYS A 6 -12.12 -6.04 -8.88
C LYS A 6 -11.41 -6.74 -7.73
N TYR A 7 -11.81 -7.97 -7.38
CA TYR A 7 -11.30 -8.68 -6.21
C TYR A 7 -10.73 -10.04 -6.59
N ARG A 8 -9.62 -10.40 -5.98
CA ARG A 8 -8.95 -11.69 -6.16
C ARG A 8 -8.65 -12.29 -4.79
N SER A 9 -8.83 -13.60 -4.67
CA SER A 9 -8.45 -14.37 -3.48
C SER A 9 -7.02 -14.89 -3.62
N VAL A 10 -6.29 -14.90 -2.50
CA VAL A 10 -4.98 -15.54 -2.39
C VAL A 10 -4.97 -16.45 -1.16
N SER A 11 -4.41 -17.64 -1.30
CA SER A 11 -4.23 -18.57 -0.17
C SER A 11 -2.95 -18.21 0.58
N LEU A 12 -3.04 -18.14 1.90
CA LEU A 12 -1.91 -17.85 2.79
C LEU A 12 -1.65 -19.04 3.71
N LYS A 13 -0.39 -19.22 4.13
CA LYS A 13 -0.08 -20.14 5.23
C LYS A 13 -0.75 -19.62 6.50
N ASN A 14 -1.16 -20.52 7.39
CA ASN A 14 -1.78 -20.15 8.67
C ASN A 14 -0.91 -19.19 9.47
N SER A 15 0.41 -19.43 9.54
CA SER A 15 1.35 -18.52 10.22
C SER A 15 1.36 -17.11 9.63
N THR A 16 1.29 -17.00 8.30
CA THR A 16 1.21 -15.71 7.61
C THR A 16 -0.12 -15.01 7.86
N TYR A 17 -1.22 -15.76 7.89
CA TYR A 17 -2.54 -15.21 8.22
C TYR A 17 -2.61 -14.69 9.65
N SER A 18 -2.02 -15.41 10.62
CA SER A 18 -1.89 -14.95 12.01
C SER A 18 -1.09 -13.66 12.10
N ALA A 19 0.07 -13.58 11.45
CA ALA A 19 0.87 -12.36 11.43
C ALA A 19 0.11 -11.18 10.79
N LEU A 20 -0.67 -11.43 9.73
CA LEU A 20 -1.53 -10.41 9.12
C LEU A 20 -2.59 -9.89 10.10
N ASN A 21 -3.18 -10.77 10.90
CA ASN A 21 -4.16 -10.42 11.92
C ASN A 21 -3.58 -9.62 13.09
N ASP A 22 -2.28 -9.77 13.38
CA ASP A 22 -1.62 -8.91 14.37
C ASP A 22 -1.32 -7.53 13.76
N LEU A 23 -0.97 -7.50 12.48
CA LEU A 23 -0.75 -6.26 11.73
C LEU A 23 -2.01 -5.42 11.58
N THR A 24 -3.20 -6.02 11.46
CA THR A 24 -4.45 -5.24 11.38
C THR A 24 -4.67 -4.32 12.57
N LYS A 25 -4.17 -4.69 13.75
CA LYS A 25 -4.33 -3.93 15.00
C LYS A 25 -3.21 -2.93 15.25
N THR A 26 -2.05 -3.15 14.65
CA THR A 26 -0.81 -2.42 14.96
C THR A 26 -0.39 -1.46 13.85
N LEU A 27 -0.84 -1.68 12.60
CA LEU A 27 -0.41 -0.91 11.43
C LEU A 27 -0.85 0.56 11.45
N VAL A 28 -2.00 0.86 12.07
CA VAL A 28 -2.48 2.23 12.27
C VAL A 28 -2.83 2.41 13.75
N PRO A 29 -2.14 3.33 14.47
CA PRO A 29 -2.41 3.55 15.88
C PRO A 29 -3.89 3.88 16.14
N GLY A 30 -4.51 3.12 17.04
CA GLY A 30 -5.90 3.34 17.45
C GLY A 30 -6.97 2.90 16.45
N VAL A 31 -6.59 2.23 15.35
CA VAL A 31 -7.55 1.73 14.34
C VAL A 31 -7.26 0.28 14.00
N GLU A 32 -8.25 -0.59 14.23
CA GLU A 32 -8.22 -1.97 13.73
C GLU A 32 -8.69 -2.00 12.27
N LEU A 33 -7.81 -2.44 11.38
CA LEU A 33 -8.08 -2.56 9.96
C LEU A 33 -8.68 -3.92 9.61
N SER A 34 -9.36 -4.02 8.46
CA SER A 34 -9.61 -5.33 7.86
C SER A 34 -8.31 -5.90 7.28
N ASN A 35 -8.20 -7.22 7.19
CA ASN A 35 -7.05 -7.90 6.56
C ASN A 35 -6.76 -7.36 5.15
N ALA A 36 -7.81 -7.11 4.35
CA ALA A 36 -7.65 -6.56 3.01
C ALA A 36 -7.07 -5.14 3.03
N LYS A 37 -7.52 -4.30 3.98
CA LYS A 37 -7.03 -2.91 4.10
C LYS A 37 -5.60 -2.85 4.63
N ALA A 38 -5.25 -3.76 5.55
CA ALA A 38 -3.88 -3.90 6.02
C ALA A 38 -2.93 -4.28 4.87
N VAL A 39 -3.31 -5.24 4.01
CA VAL A 39 -2.52 -5.60 2.83
C VAL A 39 -2.35 -4.41 1.86
N GLU A 40 -3.44 -3.70 1.56
CA GLU A 40 -3.38 -2.49 0.70
C GLU A 40 -2.40 -1.46 1.25
N LYS A 41 -2.50 -1.16 2.56
CA LYS A 41 -1.65 -0.19 3.25
C LYS A 41 -0.16 -0.60 3.21
N LEU A 42 0.15 -1.87 3.50
CA LEU A 42 1.51 -2.40 3.43
C LEU A 42 2.13 -2.28 2.03
N ILE A 43 1.35 -2.57 0.98
CA ILE A 43 1.81 -2.45 -0.41
C ILE A 43 2.08 -0.98 -0.77
N LEU A 44 1.19 -0.06 -0.38
CA LEU A 44 1.35 1.37 -0.61
C LEU A 44 2.58 1.91 0.12
N ASP A 45 2.74 1.58 1.41
CA ASP A 45 3.87 2.05 2.22
C ASP A 45 5.20 1.53 1.63
N LYS A 46 5.25 0.27 1.19
CA LYS A 46 6.43 -0.31 0.54
C LYS A 46 6.71 0.32 -0.82
N SER A 47 5.68 0.57 -1.63
CA SER A 47 5.82 1.18 -2.96
C SER A 47 6.21 2.66 -2.88
N ASN A 48 5.81 3.38 -1.83
CA ASN A 48 6.20 4.77 -1.63
C ASN A 48 7.65 4.86 -1.14
N SER A 49 8.05 3.98 -0.22
CA SER A 49 9.44 3.86 0.24
C SER A 49 10.42 3.56 -0.91
N SER A 50 10.05 2.74 -1.89
CA SER A 50 10.90 2.45 -3.05
C SER A 50 10.92 3.57 -4.11
N ARG A 51 9.90 4.43 -4.16
CA ARG A 51 9.83 5.59 -5.06
C ARG A 51 10.63 6.79 -4.56
N GLU A 52 10.82 6.92 -3.25
CA GLU A 52 11.66 7.99 -2.68
C GLU A 52 13.14 7.81 -3.02
N ILE A 53 13.63 6.58 -3.11
CA ILE A 53 15.02 6.28 -3.53
C ILE A 53 15.27 6.71 -5.00
N ASN A 54 14.24 6.84 -5.83
CA ASN A 54 14.36 7.18 -7.25
C ASN A 54 14.00 8.66 -7.58
N LYS A 55 13.70 9.48 -6.57
CA LYS A 55 13.24 10.87 -6.78
C LYS A 55 14.33 11.94 -6.78
N GLU A 56 15.62 11.57 -6.76
CA GLU A 56 16.72 12.54 -6.77
C GLU A 56 17.23 12.93 -8.17
N ASN A 57 16.74 12.37 -9.28
CA ASN A 57 17.39 12.58 -10.59
C ASN A 57 16.55 13.12 -11.76
N TYR A 58 15.33 13.63 -11.56
CA TYR A 58 14.60 14.33 -12.64
C TYR A 58 13.80 15.53 -12.12
N ASN A 59 14.51 16.55 -11.62
CA ASN A 59 13.98 17.92 -11.58
C ASN A 59 14.72 18.77 -12.60
N GLY A 60 14.16 18.88 -13.80
CA GLY A 60 14.69 19.77 -14.82
C GLY A 60 13.78 19.82 -16.02
N LYS A 61 13.20 21.01 -16.26
CA LYS A 61 12.58 21.49 -17.52
C LYS A 61 11.23 20.79 -17.78
N GLU A 62 10.07 21.42 -17.71
CA GLU A 62 9.68 22.72 -18.23
C GLU A 62 8.37 23.19 -17.59
N LYS A 63 8.29 24.46 -17.21
CA LYS A 63 7.23 25.42 -17.57
C LYS A 63 7.46 26.74 -16.83
N LEU A 64 8.53 27.43 -17.21
CA LEU A 64 8.52 28.88 -17.24
C LEU A 64 8.17 29.29 -18.66
N LEU A 65 6.90 29.57 -18.91
CA LEU A 65 6.45 30.48 -19.96
C LEU A 65 5.07 30.98 -19.54
N LYS A 66 5.10 32.01 -18.67
CA LYS A 66 4.09 33.07 -18.70
C LYS A 66 4.29 33.82 -20.00
N ILE A 67 3.27 33.86 -20.87
CA ILE A 67 2.77 35.05 -21.57
C ILE A 67 1.25 34.91 -21.57
#